data_AF-A0A2A2RNX2-F1
#
_entry.id   AF-A0A2A2RNX2-F1
#
_cell.length_a   1.000
_cell.length_b   1.000
_cell.length_c   1.000
_cell.angle_alpha   90.00
_cell.angle_beta   90.00
_cell.angle_gamma   90.00
#
_symmetry.space_group_name_H-M   'P 1'
#
loop_
_entity.id
_entity.type
_entity.pdbx_description
1 polymer ?
#
loop_
_entity_poly.entity_id
_entity_poly.type
_entity_poly.pdbx_seq_one_letter_code
_entity_poly.pdbx_strand_id
1 'polypeptide(L)'
;MAKIEINQVAEILKKHKVDPALLREIVDELNFVTQPNADDDIKPPAPKKQFVVLLSDPEGKLPKQDLTGWVVQIPEDASPYSTTDRIFKGAYDFNASKRGRLLPVKSIGEALESGSAKYFRESELWVKTKMPVAVVVTDNILPKDEFKMEKVDRRRRNDREG
;
A
#
# COMPACT_ATOMS: atom_id res chain seq x y z
N MET A 1 9.72 5.92 -16.97
CA MET A 1 10.82 6.37 -17.85
C MET A 1 11.90 5.30 -17.84
N ALA A 2 12.39 4.90 -19.01
CA ALA A 2 13.47 3.93 -19.10
C ALA A 2 14.78 4.58 -18.63
N LYS A 3 15.53 3.90 -17.75
CA LYS A 3 16.87 4.35 -17.35
C LYS A 3 17.84 3.98 -18.48
N ILE A 4 18.58 4.97 -18.97
CA ILE A 4 19.64 4.79 -19.96
C ILE A 4 20.95 4.62 -19.19
N GLU A 5 21.68 3.54 -19.47
CA GLU A 5 22.98 3.25 -18.87
C GLU A 5 24.08 4.04 -19.59
N ILE A 6 25.00 4.67 -18.85
CA ILE A 6 26.12 5.45 -19.42
C ILE A 6 26.97 4.58 -20.37
N ASN A 7 27.10 3.29 -20.07
CA ASN A 7 27.79 2.32 -20.94
C ASN A 7 27.11 2.15 -22.30
N GLN A 8 25.77 2.21 -22.37
CA GLN A 8 25.04 2.13 -23.64
C GLN A 8 25.30 3.38 -24.50
N VAL A 9 25.37 4.55 -23.87
CA VAL A 9 25.72 5.81 -24.56
C VAL A 9 27.14 5.74 -25.10
N ALA A 10 28.10 5.24 -24.31
CA ALA A 10 29.49 5.07 -24.73
C ALA A 10 29.66 4.08 -25.91
N GLU A 11 28.89 2.99 -25.94
CA GLU A 11 28.91 2.05 -27.06
C GLU A 11 28.34 2.62 -28.36
N ILE A 12 27.27 3.42 -28.27
CA ILE A 12 26.68 4.10 -29.43
C ILE A 12 27.67 5.11 -30.00
N LEU A 13 28.30 5.93 -29.14
CA LEU A 13 29.29 6.92 -29.57
C LEU A 13 30.53 6.27 -30.23
N LYS A 14 30.98 5.11 -29.71
CA LYS A 14 32.06 4.31 -30.35
C LYS A 14 31.67 3.79 -31.74
N LYS A 15 30.42 3.34 -31.94
CA LYS A 15 29.94 2.87 -33.26
C LYS A 15 29.92 3.97 -34.32
N HIS A 16 29.73 5.22 -33.92
CA HIS A 16 29.76 6.38 -34.80
C HIS A 16 31.17 6.95 -35.05
N LYS A 17 32.23 6.25 -34.61
CA LYS A 17 33.64 6.66 -34.78
C LYS A 17 33.95 8.06 -34.23
N VAL A 18 33.33 8.41 -33.11
CA VAL A 18 33.66 9.64 -32.36
C VAL A 18 35.12 9.57 -31.91
N ASP A 19 35.81 10.70 -31.97
CA ASP A 19 37.20 10.82 -31.51
C ASP A 19 37.33 10.30 -30.06
N PRO A 20 38.31 9.44 -29.74
CA PRO A 20 38.55 8.96 -28.39
C PRO A 20 38.67 10.05 -27.32
N ALA A 21 39.20 11.23 -27.65
CA ALA A 21 39.31 12.36 -26.74
C ALA A 21 37.94 12.96 -26.42
N LEU A 22 37.11 13.19 -27.45
CA LEU A 22 35.76 13.74 -27.31
C LEU A 22 34.81 12.73 -26.63
N LEU A 23 35.00 11.43 -26.89
CA LEU A 23 34.26 10.37 -26.20
C LEU A 23 34.50 10.41 -24.68
N ARG A 24 35.76 10.60 -24.26
CA ARG A 24 36.13 10.66 -22.85
C ARG A 24 35.51 11.88 -22.17
N GLU A 25 35.58 13.04 -22.82
CA GLU A 25 34.97 14.28 -22.34
C GLU A 25 33.46 14.13 -22.13
N ILE A 26 32.74 13.57 -23.11
CA ILE A 26 31.29 13.34 -23.00
C ILE A 26 30.96 12.35 -21.89
N VAL A 27 31.73 11.26 -21.73
CA VAL A 27 31.51 10.28 -20.67
C VAL A 27 31.80 10.88 -19.29
N ASP A 28 32.83 11.71 -19.17
CA ASP A 28 33.17 12.39 -17.91
C ASP A 28 32.10 13.43 -17.53
N GLU A 29 31.56 14.19 -18.49
CA GLU A 29 30.42 15.08 -18.28
C GLU A 29 29.14 14.32 -17.87
N LEU A 30 28.84 13.20 -18.54
CA LEU A 30 27.70 12.35 -18.18
C LEU A 30 27.86 11.79 -16.77
N ASN A 31 29.07 11.37 -16.39
CA ASN A 31 29.37 10.93 -15.03
C ASN A 31 29.22 12.08 -14.03
N PHE A 32 29.61 13.31 -14.37
CA PHE A 32 29.45 14.48 -13.51
C PHE A 32 27.99 14.86 -13.29
N VAL A 33 27.15 14.83 -14.33
CA VAL A 33 25.70 15.14 -14.23
C VAL A 33 24.91 14.01 -13.55
N THR A 34 25.39 12.77 -13.63
CA THR A 34 24.76 11.60 -12.99
C THR A 34 25.31 11.30 -11.60
N GLN A 35 26.34 12.03 -11.13
CA GLN A 35 26.75 11.96 -9.74
C GLN A 35 25.54 12.31 -8.88
N PRO A 36 25.12 11.42 -7.97
CA PRO A 36 24.04 11.74 -7.05
C PRO A 36 24.49 12.94 -6.22
N ASN A 37 23.78 14.07 -6.32
CA ASN A 37 23.95 15.17 -5.39
C ASN A 37 23.81 14.58 -3.98
N ALA A 38 24.87 14.65 -3.17
CA ALA A 38 24.90 14.07 -1.83
C ALA A 38 23.81 14.66 -0.89
N ASP A 39 23.20 15.80 -1.27
CA ASP A 39 22.10 16.44 -0.55
C ASP A 39 20.71 15.87 -0.85
N ASP A 40 20.51 15.16 -1.97
CA ASP A 40 19.19 14.60 -2.35
C ASP A 40 18.88 13.25 -1.67
N ASP A 41 19.88 12.64 -1.03
CA ASP A 41 19.80 11.30 -0.43
C ASP A 41 19.48 11.29 1.08
N ILE A 42 19.43 12.44 1.74
CA ILE A 42 18.89 12.53 3.12
C ILE A 42 17.39 12.83 3.03
N LYS A 43 16.63 11.96 2.33
CA LYS A 43 15.17 11.98 2.48
C LYS A 43 14.86 11.50 3.90
N PRO A 44 14.09 12.28 4.69
CA PRO A 44 13.63 11.80 5.99
C PRO A 44 12.95 10.45 5.80
N PRO A 45 13.13 9.49 6.72
CA PRO A 45 12.61 8.15 6.57
C PRO A 45 11.13 8.21 6.23
N ALA A 46 10.74 7.52 5.15
CA ALA A 46 9.38 7.57 4.65
C ALA A 46 8.43 7.22 5.80
N PRO A 47 7.42 8.06 6.09
CA PRO A 47 6.53 7.81 7.20
C PRO A 47 5.84 6.46 7.01
N LYS A 48 5.71 5.70 8.11
CA LYS A 48 4.94 4.45 8.10
C LYS A 48 3.50 4.80 7.68
N LYS A 49 3.04 4.19 6.59
CA LYS A 49 1.69 4.38 6.05
C LYS A 49 0.73 3.44 6.78
N GLN A 50 -0.49 3.90 7.00
CA GLN A 50 -1.60 3.07 7.50
C GLN A 50 -2.71 3.00 6.47
N PHE A 51 -3.47 1.91 6.47
CA PHE A 51 -4.70 1.77 5.71
C PHE A 51 -5.86 2.32 6.55
N VAL A 52 -6.80 2.99 5.90
CA VAL A 52 -8.06 3.50 6.48
C VAL A 52 -9.15 3.25 5.45
N VAL A 53 -10.34 2.84 5.88
CA VAL A 53 -11.51 2.72 4.99
C VAL A 53 -12.30 4.02 5.11
N LEU A 54 -12.51 4.70 3.99
CA LEU A 54 -13.39 5.88 3.92
C LEU A 54 -14.75 5.43 3.39
N LEU A 55 -15.82 5.65 4.17
CA LEU A 55 -17.20 5.36 3.78
C LEU A 55 -17.97 6.65 3.57
N SER A 56 -18.67 6.74 2.45
CA SER A 56 -19.65 7.79 2.22
C SER A 56 -20.96 7.40 2.88
N ASP A 57 -21.44 8.23 3.81
CA ASP A 57 -22.75 8.09 4.46
C ASP A 57 -23.49 9.43 4.49
N PRO A 58 -23.93 9.96 3.34
CA PRO A 58 -24.62 11.25 3.28
C PRO A 58 -25.97 11.23 4.01
N GLU A 59 -26.55 10.04 4.17
CA GLU A 59 -27.86 9.83 4.81
C GLU A 59 -27.74 9.54 6.32
N GLY A 60 -26.53 9.46 6.87
CA GLY A 60 -26.29 9.24 8.30
C GLY A 60 -26.83 7.91 8.82
N LYS A 61 -26.82 6.86 7.99
CA LYS A 61 -27.33 5.52 8.32
C LYS A 61 -26.37 4.72 9.18
N LEU A 62 -25.08 5.05 9.16
CA LEU A 62 -24.09 4.33 9.94
C LEU A 62 -24.19 4.70 11.43
N PRO A 63 -23.89 3.74 12.33
CA PRO A 63 -23.91 3.99 13.75
C PRO A 63 -22.83 5.02 14.13
N LYS A 64 -23.11 5.86 15.14
CA LYS A 64 -22.18 6.87 15.66
C LYS A 64 -21.03 6.32 16.51
N GLN A 65 -20.74 5.03 16.37
CA GLN A 65 -19.70 4.34 17.13
C GLN A 65 -18.45 4.14 16.26
N ASP A 66 -17.31 3.92 16.89
CA ASP A 66 -16.08 3.61 16.18
C ASP A 66 -16.21 2.27 15.45
N LEU A 67 -16.13 2.32 14.11
CA LEU A 67 -16.16 1.15 13.26
C LEU A 67 -14.74 0.77 12.82
N THR A 68 -14.50 -0.53 12.77
CA THR A 68 -13.26 -1.09 12.22
C THR A 68 -13.60 -2.21 11.24
N GLY A 69 -12.72 -2.46 10.27
CA GLY A 69 -12.94 -3.49 9.26
C GLY A 69 -11.66 -3.91 8.57
N TRP A 70 -11.74 -4.95 7.73
CA TRP A 70 -10.60 -5.44 6.96
C TRP A 70 -10.74 -5.03 5.50
N VAL A 71 -9.61 -4.72 4.87
CA VAL A 71 -9.56 -4.49 3.42
C VAL A 71 -9.27 -5.82 2.74
N VAL A 72 -10.20 -6.27 1.92
CA VAL A 72 -10.10 -7.50 1.13
C VAL A 72 -10.38 -7.19 -0.34
N GLN A 73 -9.89 -8.05 -1.23
CA GLN A 73 -10.23 -8.01 -2.66
C GLN A 73 -10.88 -9.34 -3.07
N ILE A 74 -11.82 -9.25 -4.00
CA ILE A 74 -12.49 -10.35 -4.69
C ILE A 74 -12.42 -10.07 -6.20
N PRO A 75 -12.72 -11.05 -7.08
CA PRO A 75 -12.86 -10.80 -8.52
C PRO A 75 -13.89 -9.71 -8.82
N GLU A 76 -13.68 -8.94 -9.88
CA GLU A 76 -14.56 -7.80 -10.23
C GLU A 76 -15.97 -8.24 -10.63
N ASP A 77 -16.11 -9.46 -11.17
CA ASP A 77 -17.37 -10.09 -11.54
C ASP A 77 -18.07 -10.78 -10.34
N ALA A 78 -17.40 -10.88 -9.19
CA ALA A 78 -17.97 -11.46 -8.00
C ALA A 78 -18.84 -10.45 -7.24
N SER A 79 -19.96 -10.93 -6.69
CA SER A 79 -20.80 -10.13 -5.81
C SER A 79 -20.06 -9.76 -4.51
N PRO A 80 -20.02 -8.48 -4.09
CA PRO A 80 -19.46 -8.07 -2.79
C PRO A 80 -20.09 -8.79 -1.59
N TYR A 81 -21.37 -9.17 -1.70
CA TYR A 81 -22.08 -9.89 -0.64
C TYR A 81 -21.56 -11.32 -0.44
N SER A 82 -20.83 -11.88 -1.40
CA SER A 82 -20.19 -13.20 -1.28
C SER A 82 -18.91 -13.17 -0.42
N THR A 83 -18.43 -11.99 -0.02
CA THR A 83 -17.14 -11.83 0.67
C THR A 83 -17.06 -12.65 1.95
N THR A 84 -18.12 -12.67 2.77
CA THR A 84 -18.16 -13.45 4.01
C THR A 84 -18.10 -14.94 3.74
N ASP A 85 -18.82 -15.44 2.73
CA ASP A 85 -18.80 -16.86 2.37
C ASP A 85 -17.42 -17.31 1.90
N ARG A 86 -16.72 -16.45 1.15
CA ARG A 86 -15.33 -16.71 0.72
C ARG A 86 -14.37 -16.75 1.91
N ILE A 87 -14.55 -15.89 2.90
CA ILE A 87 -13.80 -15.92 4.15
C ILE A 87 -14.07 -17.23 4.90
N PHE A 88 -15.34 -17.62 5.03
CA PHE A 88 -15.72 -18.85 5.73
C PHE A 88 -15.11 -20.08 5.08
N LYS A 89 -15.22 -20.18 3.75
CA LYS A 89 -14.59 -21.26 2.99
C LYS A 89 -13.08 -21.34 3.26
N GLY A 90 -12.36 -20.23 3.13
CA GLY A 90 -10.92 -20.20 3.38
C GLY A 90 -10.55 -20.53 4.84
N ALA A 91 -11.36 -20.12 5.81
CA ALA A 91 -11.17 -20.45 7.22
C ALA A 91 -11.41 -21.94 7.51
N TYR A 92 -12.45 -22.54 6.92
CA TYR A 92 -12.73 -23.97 7.08
C TYR A 92 -11.66 -24.85 6.41
N ASP A 93 -11.21 -24.47 5.21
CA ASP A 93 -10.13 -25.15 4.51
C ASP A 93 -8.81 -25.06 5.30
N PHE A 94 -8.51 -23.89 5.90
CA PHE A 94 -7.39 -23.74 6.82
C PHE A 94 -7.52 -24.68 8.03
N ASN A 95 -8.70 -24.72 8.67
CA ASN A 95 -8.96 -25.57 9.84
C ASN A 95 -8.84 -27.07 9.54
N ALA A 96 -9.13 -27.50 8.30
CA ALA A 96 -8.93 -28.89 7.87
C ALA A 96 -7.44 -29.26 7.70
N SER A 97 -6.56 -28.28 7.53
CA SER A 97 -5.12 -28.52 7.34
C SER A 97 -4.43 -29.09 8.58
N LYS A 98 -3.20 -29.60 8.44
CA LYS A 98 -2.40 -30.11 9.59
C LYS A 98 -2.19 -29.03 10.66
N ARG A 99 -1.92 -27.78 10.25
CA ARG A 99 -1.69 -26.66 11.16
C ARG A 99 -3.00 -26.16 11.78
N GLY A 100 -4.05 -26.01 10.98
CA GLY A 100 -5.35 -25.57 11.47
C GLY A 100 -6.02 -26.57 12.41
N ARG A 101 -5.77 -27.89 12.24
CA ARG A 101 -6.23 -28.88 13.21
C ARG A 101 -5.58 -28.74 14.59
N LEU A 102 -4.33 -28.28 14.65
CA LEU A 102 -3.63 -28.01 15.91
C LEU A 102 -4.04 -26.66 16.51
N LEU A 103 -4.25 -25.65 15.65
CA LEU A 103 -4.61 -24.28 16.03
C LEU A 103 -5.73 -23.76 15.14
N PRO A 104 -6.99 -24.16 15.39
CA PRO A 104 -8.10 -23.77 14.55
C PRO A 104 -8.50 -22.32 14.81
N VAL A 105 -8.81 -21.60 13.74
CA VAL A 105 -9.39 -20.26 13.82
C VAL A 105 -10.90 -20.37 14.08
N LYS A 106 -11.40 -19.53 14.99
CA LYS A 106 -12.80 -19.55 15.45
C LYS A 106 -13.57 -18.29 15.10
N SER A 107 -12.86 -17.20 14.80
CA SER A 107 -13.45 -15.93 14.40
C SER A 107 -12.94 -15.45 13.05
N ILE A 108 -13.67 -14.55 12.41
CA ILE A 108 -13.23 -13.87 11.18
C ILE A 108 -11.90 -13.14 11.42
N GLY A 109 -11.76 -12.46 12.56
CA GLY A 109 -10.53 -11.74 12.90
C GLY A 109 -9.32 -12.66 12.97
N GLU A 110 -9.44 -13.78 13.70
CA GLU A 110 -8.38 -14.80 13.77
C GLU A 110 -8.05 -15.38 12.40
N ALA A 111 -9.07 -15.65 11.58
CA ALA A 111 -8.91 -16.17 10.23
C ALA A 111 -8.11 -15.20 9.34
N LEU A 112 -8.45 -13.92 9.35
CA LEU A 112 -7.79 -12.90 8.53
C LEU A 112 -6.39 -12.53 9.03
N GLU A 113 -6.13 -12.67 10.34
CA GLU A 113 -4.82 -12.36 10.94
C GLU A 113 -3.82 -13.52 10.79
N SER A 114 -4.24 -14.73 11.14
CA SER A 114 -3.38 -15.90 11.29
C SER A 114 -3.52 -16.94 10.16
N GLY A 115 -4.63 -16.91 9.43
CA GLY A 115 -4.89 -17.82 8.33
C GLY A 115 -3.86 -17.65 7.21
N SER A 116 -3.46 -18.77 6.62
CA SER A 116 -2.52 -18.73 5.49
C SER A 116 -3.20 -18.16 4.25
N ALA A 117 -2.55 -17.21 3.59
CA ALA A 117 -3.05 -16.56 2.38
C ALA A 117 -3.38 -17.54 1.24
N LYS A 118 -2.79 -18.74 1.25
CA LYS A 118 -3.09 -19.80 0.28
C LYS A 118 -4.58 -20.19 0.28
N TYR A 119 -5.16 -20.43 1.46
CA TYR A 119 -6.54 -20.92 1.57
C TYR A 119 -7.56 -19.86 1.16
N PHE A 120 -7.28 -18.58 1.43
CA PHE A 120 -8.13 -17.49 0.96
C PHE A 120 -8.04 -17.29 -0.56
N ARG A 121 -6.86 -17.50 -1.17
CA ARG A 121 -6.74 -17.44 -2.63
C ARG A 121 -7.54 -18.55 -3.32
N GLU A 122 -7.64 -19.72 -2.71
CA GLU A 122 -8.47 -20.84 -3.21
C GLU A 122 -9.99 -20.53 -3.13
N SER A 123 -10.39 -19.61 -2.25
CA SER A 123 -11.75 -19.03 -2.23
C SER A 123 -11.88 -17.72 -3.01
N GLU A 124 -10.88 -17.38 -3.82
CA GLU A 124 -10.76 -16.15 -4.61
C GLU A 124 -10.88 -14.88 -3.75
N LEU A 125 -10.22 -14.88 -2.61
CA LEU A 125 -10.16 -13.76 -1.68
C LEU A 125 -8.70 -13.38 -1.41
N TRP A 126 -8.39 -12.08 -1.50
CA TRP A 126 -7.08 -11.54 -1.14
C TRP A 126 -7.19 -10.56 0.02
N VAL A 127 -6.68 -10.98 1.19
CA VAL A 127 -6.61 -10.15 2.40
C VAL A 127 -5.47 -9.13 2.26
N LYS A 128 -5.77 -7.83 2.42
CA LYS A 128 -4.76 -6.75 2.33
C LYS A 128 -4.30 -6.27 3.70
N THR A 129 -5.19 -6.30 4.68
CA THR A 129 -4.89 -5.90 6.06
C THR A 129 -5.10 -7.10 6.97
N LYS A 130 -4.10 -7.45 7.78
CA LYS A 130 -4.24 -8.53 8.78
C LYS A 130 -4.97 -8.05 10.03
N MET A 131 -4.66 -6.83 10.45
CA MET A 131 -5.37 -6.13 11.53
C MET A 131 -6.56 -5.36 10.95
N PRO A 132 -7.66 -5.24 11.69
CA PRO A 132 -8.74 -4.35 11.31
C PRO A 132 -8.24 -2.91 11.31
N VAL A 133 -8.70 -2.14 10.34
CA VAL A 133 -8.36 -0.72 10.13
C VAL A 133 -9.55 0.15 10.50
N ALA A 134 -9.25 1.39 10.88
CA ALA A 134 -10.27 2.38 11.20
C ALA A 134 -11.15 2.70 9.98
N VAL A 135 -12.43 2.90 10.24
CA VAL A 135 -13.40 3.38 9.27
C VAL A 135 -13.68 4.86 9.56
N VAL A 136 -13.51 5.71 8.55
CA VAL A 136 -13.84 7.13 8.61
C VAL A 136 -15.07 7.36 7.75
N VAL A 137 -16.03 8.12 8.27
CA VAL A 137 -17.27 8.44 7.55
C VAL A 137 -17.19 9.86 7.00
N THR A 138 -17.71 10.06 5.80
CA THR A 138 -17.83 11.37 5.14
C THR A 138 -19.20 11.55 4.53
N ASP A 139 -19.66 12.79 4.44
CA ASP A 139 -20.85 13.22 3.70
C ASP A 139 -20.63 13.27 2.17
N ASN A 140 -19.40 12.98 1.71
CA ASN A 140 -19.00 13.02 0.30
C ASN A 140 -19.19 14.40 -0.35
N ILE A 141 -19.10 15.46 0.45
CA ILE A 141 -19.15 16.85 -0.02
C ILE A 141 -17.78 17.47 0.23
N LEU A 142 -17.13 17.93 -0.85
CA LEU A 142 -15.94 18.76 -0.72
C LEU A 142 -16.36 20.16 -0.27
N PRO A 143 -15.79 20.70 0.81
CA PRO A 143 -16.08 22.05 1.21
C PRO A 143 -15.67 23.06 0.12
N LYS A 144 -16.53 24.05 -0.15
CA LYS A 144 -16.23 25.14 -1.09
C LYS A 144 -15.63 26.33 -0.33
N ASP A 145 -14.46 26.77 -0.80
CA ASP A 145 -13.70 27.99 -0.49
C ASP A 145 -14.15 28.85 0.70
N GLU A 146 -13.93 28.33 1.92
CA GLU A 146 -13.58 29.11 3.12
C GLU A 146 -13.05 28.23 4.27
N PHE A 147 -12.61 27.00 3.97
CA PHE A 147 -11.98 26.16 4.98
C PHE A 147 -10.53 26.61 5.19
N LYS A 148 -10.26 27.22 6.34
CA LYS A 148 -8.91 27.24 6.91
C LYS A 148 -8.50 25.78 7.10
N MET A 149 -7.77 25.21 6.15
CA MET A 149 -7.06 23.95 6.36
C MET A 149 -6.13 24.18 7.53
N GLU A 150 -6.54 23.76 8.73
CA GLU A 150 -5.60 23.57 9.83
C GLU A 150 -4.58 22.58 9.28
N LYS A 151 -3.33 23.03 9.10
CA LYS A 151 -2.25 22.18 8.59
C LYS A 151 -2.28 20.93 9.46
N VAL A 152 -2.63 19.78 8.87
CA VAL A 152 -2.72 18.50 9.58
C VAL A 152 -1.40 18.31 10.32
N ASP A 153 -1.44 18.56 11.63
CA ASP A 153 -0.24 18.73 12.43
C ASP A 153 0.46 17.37 12.49
N ARG A 154 1.69 17.32 11.96
CA ARG A 154 2.55 16.13 12.02
C ARG A 154 3.03 15.84 13.45
N ARG A 155 2.56 16.58 14.47
CA ARG A 155 3.04 16.52 15.87
C ARG A 155 2.04 16.06 16.92
N ARG A 156 0.91 15.41 16.60
CA ARG A 156 0.14 14.70 17.66
C ARG A 156 0.76 13.34 17.99
N ARG A 157 2.00 13.38 18.50
CA ARG A 157 2.67 12.29 19.21
C ARG A 157 3.54 12.92 20.29
N ASN A 158 2.89 13.49 21.29
CA ASN A 158 3.39 13.79 22.64
C ASN A 158 2.26 14.56 23.32
N ASP A 159 1.34 13.84 23.94
CA ASP A 159 0.49 14.31 25.04
C ASP A 159 -0.48 13.17 25.41
N ARG A 160 0.10 12.12 26.00
CA ARG A 160 -0.56 11.21 26.94
C ARG A 160 0.51 10.69 27.90
N GLU A 161 1.09 11.59 28.68
CA GLU A 161 1.53 11.29 30.04
C GLU A 161 0.59 12.06 30.97
N GLY A 162 -0.06 11.31 31.85
CA GLY A 162 -1.10 11.71 32.78
C GLY A 162 -1.65 10.48 33.46
#